data_AF-A0A249PN73-F1
#
_entry.id   AF-A0A249PN73-F1
#
_cell.length_a   1.000
_cell.length_b   1.000
_cell.length_c   1.000
_cell.angle_alpha   90.00
_cell.angle_beta   90.00
_cell.angle_gamma   90.00
#
_symmetry.space_group_name_H-M   'P 1'
#
loop_
_entity.id
_entity.type
_entity.pdbx_description
1 polymer ?
#
loop_
_entity_poly.entity_id
_entity_poly.type
_entity_poly.pdbx_seq_one_letter_code
_entity_poly.pdbx_strand_id
1 'polypeptide(L)'
;MITPVPQHNSLEGTPLEPAISSLWSTAKRIDTRVVRGRITRAVGTLIHAVLPEARIGELCLLQDTRTGLSLEAEVIGLLDNGVLLTPIGGLAGLSSRAEVVSTGRMREVPIGPDLLGRVIDSRCRPLDGKGEVKTTEVRPLHGRAPNPMTRRMVERPFPLGVRALDGLLTCGEGQRIGIYGEPGGGKSTLISQIVKGAAADVVIVALIGERGREVREFVERHLGEEGLRRAIVVVETSDRSATERAQCAPMATALAEYFREQGLRVALLLDSLTRFCRAMREIGLAAGEPPTRRGFPPSVFAALPGLLERAGMGERGSITAFYTVLVEGDGTGDPIAEESRGIVDGHIVLSRALAARSHFPAIDVLQSRSRVMDAVVSETHRKAASFFRDLLARYAECEFLINVGEYKQGGDPLTDRAVASIGELKEFLRQSEDEVSDFEETVGWMSRLTS
;
A
#
# COMPACT_ATOMS: atom_id res chain seq x y z
N MET A 1 -14.23 46.51 65.33
CA MET A 1 -15.08 45.64 64.50
C MET A 1 -14.29 45.27 63.27
N ILE A 2 -13.64 44.12 63.29
CA ILE A 2 -12.84 43.58 62.19
C ILE A 2 -13.63 42.36 61.69
N THR A 3 -14.12 42.45 60.47
CA THR A 3 -14.87 41.37 59.80
C THR A 3 -13.92 40.21 59.48
N PRO A 4 -14.26 38.94 59.74
CA PRO A 4 -13.39 37.84 59.40
C PRO A 4 -13.42 37.58 57.88
N VAL A 5 -12.24 37.28 57.33
CA VAL A 5 -12.06 36.77 55.97
C VAL A 5 -12.76 35.41 55.84
N PRO A 6 -13.54 35.14 54.77
CA PRO A 6 -14.17 33.83 54.60
C PRO A 6 -13.08 32.78 54.38
N GLN A 7 -13.14 31.70 55.15
CA GLN A 7 -12.37 30.49 54.88
C GLN A 7 -12.76 29.98 53.49
N HIS A 8 -11.78 29.93 52.58
CA HIS A 8 -11.97 29.26 51.30
C HIS A 8 -12.17 27.77 51.57
N ASN A 9 -13.41 27.32 51.36
CA ASN A 9 -13.77 25.92 51.27
C ASN A 9 -12.84 25.18 50.31
N SER A 10 -12.44 24.00 50.77
CA SER A 10 -11.87 22.89 50.02
C SER A 10 -12.55 22.69 48.66
N LEU A 11 -11.80 22.91 47.59
CA LEU A 11 -12.10 22.35 46.27
C LEU A 11 -11.41 20.98 46.18
N GLU A 12 -11.87 20.02 46.98
CA GLU A 12 -11.58 18.61 46.71
C GLU A 12 -12.41 18.18 45.49
N GLY A 13 -11.72 17.76 44.42
CA GLY A 13 -12.34 17.03 43.31
C GLY A 13 -12.38 17.72 41.93
N THR A 14 -11.55 18.72 41.65
CA THR A 14 -11.40 19.22 40.27
C THR A 14 -10.48 18.32 39.41
N PRO A 15 -10.76 18.09 38.12
CA PRO A 15 -9.89 17.33 37.18
C PRO A 15 -8.48 17.93 36.96
N LEU A 16 -8.19 19.03 37.64
CA LEU A 16 -7.00 19.86 37.46
C LEU A 16 -5.77 19.31 38.16
N GLU A 17 -5.88 18.67 39.32
CA GLU A 17 -4.70 18.14 40.03
C GLU A 17 -3.94 17.05 39.24
N PRO A 18 -4.61 16.06 38.63
CA PRO A 18 -3.93 15.10 37.76
C PRO A 18 -3.33 15.76 36.51
N ALA A 19 -4.03 16.74 35.93
CA ALA A 19 -3.58 17.47 34.74
C ALA A 19 -2.35 18.36 35.06
N ILE A 20 -2.35 19.04 36.20
CA ILE A 20 -1.24 19.86 36.68
C ILE A 20 -0.04 18.97 37.01
N SER A 21 -0.24 17.84 37.71
CA SER A 21 0.83 16.88 37.98
C SER A 21 1.43 16.31 36.68
N SER A 22 0.57 16.00 35.69
CA SER A 22 1.01 15.59 34.35
C SER A 22 1.84 16.68 33.66
N LEU A 23 1.36 17.93 33.64
CA LEU A 23 2.07 19.07 33.06
C LEU A 23 3.41 19.34 33.74
N TRP A 24 3.50 19.27 35.08
CA TRP A 24 4.76 19.39 35.81
C TRP A 24 5.74 18.25 35.48
N SER A 25 5.23 17.02 35.34
CA SER A 25 6.04 15.87 34.96
C SER A 25 6.56 15.98 33.52
N THR A 26 5.78 16.58 32.63
CA THR A 26 6.18 16.89 31.24
C THR A 26 7.19 18.03 31.23
N ALA A 27 6.92 19.13 31.95
CA ALA A 27 7.79 20.30 32.02
C ALA A 27 9.19 19.97 32.58
N LYS A 28 9.29 19.07 33.57
CA LYS A 28 10.57 18.58 34.10
C LYS A 28 11.39 17.75 33.09
N ARG A 29 10.75 17.22 32.04
CA ARG A 29 11.40 16.45 30.97
C ARG A 29 11.63 17.27 29.70
N ILE A 30 11.20 18.54 29.67
CA ILE A 30 11.46 19.43 28.53
C ILE A 30 12.93 19.83 28.60
N ASP A 31 13.71 19.37 27.62
CA ASP A 31 15.01 19.95 27.36
C ASP A 31 14.83 21.35 26.78
N THR A 32 15.28 22.36 27.51
CA THR A 32 15.18 23.77 27.11
C THR A 32 16.22 24.16 26.07
N ARG A 33 17.18 23.28 25.78
CA ARG A 33 18.23 23.52 24.78
C ARG A 33 17.79 22.95 23.43
N VAL A 34 17.61 23.83 22.46
CA VAL A 34 17.43 23.41 21.07
C VAL A 34 18.76 22.83 20.59
N VAL A 35 18.80 21.52 20.35
CA VAL A 35 19.98 20.85 19.80
C VAL A 35 20.14 21.30 18.34
N ARG A 36 21.20 22.09 18.10
CA ARG A 36 21.58 22.59 16.79
C ARG A 36 22.86 21.93 16.32
N GLY A 37 22.81 21.45 15.10
CA GLY A 37 23.90 20.88 14.35
C GLY A 37 24.30 21.77 13.16
N ARG A 38 25.34 21.34 12.45
CA ARG A 38 25.84 22.02 11.25
C ARG A 38 26.02 21.04 10.12
N ILE A 39 25.63 21.44 8.92
CA ILE A 39 25.92 20.71 7.69
C ILE A 39 27.43 20.73 7.45
N THR A 40 28.02 19.55 7.29
CA THR A 40 29.44 19.40 6.94
C THR A 40 29.62 19.17 5.45
N ARG A 41 28.67 18.46 4.83
CA ARG A 41 28.74 18.09 3.41
C ARG A 41 27.34 17.78 2.87
N ALA A 42 27.06 18.17 1.64
CA ALA A 42 25.88 17.73 0.89
C ALA A 42 26.34 17.13 -0.44
N VAL A 43 25.95 15.88 -0.73
CA VAL A 43 26.30 15.19 -1.98
C VAL A 43 25.07 14.45 -2.50
N GLY A 44 24.71 14.70 -3.75
CA GLY A 44 23.55 14.06 -4.36
C GLY A 44 22.29 14.34 -3.54
N THR A 45 21.67 13.29 -3.02
CA THR A 45 20.44 13.32 -2.22
C THR A 45 20.68 13.24 -0.72
N LEU A 46 21.93 13.34 -0.25
CA LEU A 46 22.27 13.17 1.16
C LEU A 46 23.02 14.34 1.75
N ILE A 47 22.81 14.52 3.05
CA ILE A 47 23.43 15.55 3.86
C ILE A 47 24.14 14.88 5.02
N HIS A 48 25.42 15.19 5.16
CA HIS A 48 26.19 14.91 6.36
C HIS A 48 26.12 16.11 7.27
N ALA A 49 25.83 15.87 8.54
CA ALA A 49 25.81 16.90 9.56
C ALA A 49 26.43 16.40 10.86
N VAL A 50 26.90 17.32 11.69
CA VAL A 50 27.18 17.03 13.09
C VAL A 50 25.93 17.40 13.86
N LEU A 51 25.27 16.42 14.47
CA LEU A 51 24.08 16.60 15.30
C LEU A 51 24.17 15.63 16.48
N PRO A 52 24.42 16.11 17.71
CA PRO A 52 24.53 15.23 18.88
C PRO A 52 23.16 14.62 19.24
N GLU A 53 23.18 13.43 19.84
CA GLU A 53 22.00 12.73 20.37
C GLU A 53 20.89 12.38 19.35
N ALA A 54 21.19 12.52 18.05
CA ALA A 54 20.26 12.18 16.99
C ALA A 54 19.90 10.69 16.97
N ARG A 55 18.64 10.38 16.66
CA ARG A 55 18.13 9.02 16.49
C ARG A 55 17.79 8.76 15.02
N ILE A 56 17.97 7.52 14.57
CA ILE A 56 17.49 7.09 13.25
C ILE A 56 15.97 7.26 13.19
N GLY A 57 15.47 7.85 12.11
CA GLY A 57 14.07 8.20 11.88
C GLY A 57 13.66 9.57 12.45
N GLU A 58 14.56 10.27 13.13
CA GLU A 58 14.25 11.57 13.72
C GLU A 58 14.15 12.65 12.64
N LEU A 59 13.08 13.46 12.73
CA LEU A 59 12.91 14.61 11.86
C LEU A 59 13.78 15.78 12.32
N CYS A 60 14.42 16.41 11.35
CA CYS A 60 15.24 17.59 11.51
C CYS A 60 14.77 18.70 10.56
N LEU A 61 15.02 19.95 10.93
CA LEU A 61 14.82 21.11 10.06
C LEU A 61 16.18 21.66 9.63
N LEU A 62 16.38 21.77 8.32
CA LEU A 62 17.49 22.47 7.71
C LEU A 62 17.08 23.93 7.54
N GLN A 63 17.68 24.82 8.32
CA GLN A 63 17.27 26.23 8.38
C GLN A 63 18.41 27.17 7.98
N ASP A 64 18.15 28.03 7.00
CA ASP A 64 19.03 29.17 6.66
C ASP A 64 18.26 30.46 6.94
N THR A 65 18.56 31.08 8.09
CA THR A 65 17.87 32.29 8.56
C THR A 65 18.06 33.51 7.64
N ARG A 66 19.08 33.49 6.77
CA ARG A 66 19.38 34.59 5.85
C ARG A 66 18.54 34.51 4.58
N THR A 67 18.29 33.30 4.09
CA THR A 67 17.46 33.08 2.89
C THR A 67 16.00 32.78 3.23
N GLY A 68 15.70 32.46 4.50
CA GLY A 68 14.39 31.99 4.95
C GLY A 68 14.11 30.54 4.57
N LEU A 69 15.10 29.81 4.06
CA LEU A 69 14.94 28.40 3.69
C LEU A 69 14.69 27.57 4.94
N SER A 70 13.65 26.75 4.91
CA SER A 70 13.32 25.75 5.92
C SER A 70 12.89 24.46 5.23
N LEU A 71 13.74 23.43 5.29
CA LEU A 71 13.53 22.14 4.64
C LEU A 71 13.56 21.03 5.68
N GLU A 72 12.58 20.14 5.66
CA GLU A 72 12.61 18.95 6.52
C GLU A 72 13.62 17.93 6.00
N ALA A 73 14.27 17.22 6.92
CA ALA A 73 15.12 16.09 6.64
C ALA A 73 14.92 15.00 7.70
N GLU A 74 15.24 13.76 7.35
CA GLU A 74 15.14 12.61 8.24
C GLU A 74 16.53 11.99 8.45
N VAL A 75 16.86 11.64 9.69
CA VAL A 75 18.10 10.93 10.01
C VAL A 75 17.98 9.49 9.55
N ILE A 76 18.79 9.08 8.58
CA ILE A 76 18.79 7.71 8.05
C ILE A 76 19.97 6.87 8.53
N GLY A 77 20.97 7.51 9.15
CA GLY A 77 22.15 6.81 9.64
C GLY A 77 22.95 7.63 10.65
N LEU A 78 23.70 6.91 11.49
CA LEU A 78 24.63 7.48 12.46
C LEU A 78 26.06 7.15 12.02
N LEU A 79 26.95 8.13 12.10
CA LEU A 79 28.36 8.03 11.73
C LEU A 79 29.23 8.34 12.96
N ASP A 80 30.50 7.92 12.96
CA ASP A 80 31.41 8.15 14.08
C ASP A 80 31.48 9.62 14.53
N ASN A 81 31.40 10.55 13.57
CA ASN A 81 31.51 12.00 13.80
C ASN A 81 30.29 12.78 13.29
N GLY A 82 29.11 12.17 13.25
CA GLY A 82 27.90 12.88 12.84
C GLY A 82 26.73 11.99 12.44
N VAL A 83 25.88 12.51 11.57
CA VAL A 83 24.65 11.88 11.10
C VAL A 83 24.54 11.98 9.60
N LEU A 84 23.81 11.03 9.03
CA LEU A 84 23.39 11.04 7.65
C LEU A 84 21.91 11.37 7.58
N LEU A 85 21.59 12.41 6.81
CA LEU A 85 20.25 12.95 6.65
C LEU A 85 19.82 12.82 5.20
N THR A 86 18.54 12.53 4.99
CA THR A 86 17.90 12.65 3.69
C THR A 86 16.87 13.78 3.70
N PRO A 87 16.90 14.72 2.74
CA PRO A 87 15.94 15.80 2.64
C PRO A 87 14.56 15.30 2.19
N ILE A 88 13.51 15.88 2.76
CA ILE A 88 12.12 15.68 2.35
C ILE A 88 11.73 16.85 1.44
N GLY A 89 12.20 16.78 0.20
CA GLY A 89 12.01 17.80 -0.84
C GLY A 89 13.29 18.11 -1.61
N GLY A 90 13.28 19.18 -2.40
CA GLY A 90 14.42 19.59 -3.21
C GLY A 90 15.53 20.30 -2.40
N LEU A 91 16.78 20.05 -2.77
CA LEU A 91 17.97 20.68 -2.15
C LEU A 91 18.36 22.05 -2.72
N ALA A 92 17.64 22.52 -3.75
CA ALA A 92 17.95 23.78 -4.41
C ALA A 92 17.94 24.94 -3.41
N GLY A 93 19.04 25.69 -3.35
CA GLY A 93 19.19 26.82 -2.43
C GLY A 93 19.74 26.46 -1.04
N LEU A 94 19.94 25.17 -0.72
CA LEU A 94 20.60 24.77 0.51
C LEU A 94 22.06 25.25 0.54
N SER A 95 22.43 25.97 1.59
CA SER A 95 23.79 26.48 1.77
C SER A 95 24.51 25.74 2.89
N SER A 96 25.84 25.76 2.89
CA SER A 96 26.67 25.20 3.97
C SER A 96 26.51 25.93 5.31
N ARG A 97 25.80 27.07 5.34
CA ARG A 97 25.47 27.81 6.55
C ARG A 97 24.19 27.35 7.22
N ALA A 98 23.37 26.56 6.52
CA ALA A 98 22.12 26.08 7.09
C ALA A 98 22.42 25.25 8.35
N GLU A 99 21.68 25.55 9.40
CA GLU A 99 21.73 24.82 10.66
C GLU A 99 20.83 23.58 10.55
N VAL A 100 21.21 22.52 11.27
CA VAL A 100 20.37 21.33 11.41
C VAL A 100 19.73 21.39 12.78
N VAL A 101 18.43 21.61 12.84
CA VAL A 101 17.69 21.72 14.10
C VAL A 101 16.94 20.41 14.34
N SER A 102 17.30 19.69 15.40
CA SER A 102 16.55 18.49 15.82
C SER A 102 15.13 18.91 16.25
N THR A 103 14.13 18.15 15.82
CA THR A 103 12.75 18.34 16.28
C THR A 103 12.40 17.49 17.49
N GLY A 104 13.25 16.52 17.86
CA GLY A 104 13.00 15.51 18.89
C GLY A 104 11.88 14.52 18.56
N ARG A 105 11.25 14.64 17.38
CA ARG A 105 10.06 13.89 16.97
C ARG A 105 10.39 12.92 15.84
N MET A 106 9.72 11.78 15.88
CA MET A 106 9.67 10.84 14.77
C MET A 106 8.60 11.28 13.77
N ARG A 107 8.59 10.67 12.58
CA ARG A 107 7.55 10.94 11.60
C ARG A 107 6.19 10.40 12.06
N GLU A 108 5.21 11.27 12.08
CA GLU A 108 3.83 10.97 12.41
C GLU A 108 2.90 11.23 11.20
N VAL A 109 1.78 10.52 11.19
CA VAL A 109 0.76 10.49 10.15
C VAL A 109 -0.51 11.09 10.74
N PRO A 110 -0.98 12.23 10.19
CA PRO A 110 -2.32 12.73 10.46
C PRO A 110 -3.38 11.69 10.10
N ILE A 111 -4.31 11.43 11.02
CA ILE A 111 -5.36 10.41 10.87
C ILE A 111 -6.74 11.00 11.16
N GLY A 112 -7.77 10.40 10.56
CA GLY A 112 -9.15 10.76 10.82
C GLY A 112 -10.09 10.49 9.63
N PRO A 113 -11.41 10.49 9.87
CA PRO A 113 -12.41 10.31 8.82
C PRO A 113 -12.43 11.45 7.79
N ASP A 114 -11.97 12.65 8.15
CA ASP A 114 -11.89 13.84 7.28
C ASP A 114 -10.94 13.66 6.07
N LEU A 115 -10.18 12.57 6.06
CA LEU A 115 -9.33 12.17 4.94
C LEU A 115 -10.10 11.45 3.81
N LEU A 116 -11.31 10.94 4.08
CA LEU A 116 -12.13 10.29 3.06
C LEU A 116 -12.50 11.28 1.94
N GLY A 117 -12.39 10.85 0.69
CA GLY A 117 -12.63 11.71 -0.47
C GLY A 117 -11.50 12.68 -0.79
N ARG A 118 -10.33 12.53 -0.14
CA ARG A 118 -9.17 13.41 -0.31
C ARG A 118 -8.07 12.76 -1.14
N VAL A 119 -7.35 13.60 -1.88
CA VAL A 119 -6.07 13.25 -2.52
C VAL A 119 -4.97 14.02 -1.81
N ILE A 120 -3.99 13.32 -1.25
CA ILE A 120 -2.94 13.87 -0.39
C ILE A 120 -1.56 13.35 -0.78
N ASP A 121 -0.50 14.05 -0.38
CA ASP A 121 0.88 13.55 -0.46
C ASP A 121 1.31 12.76 0.81
N SER A 122 2.54 12.24 0.84
CA SER A 122 3.12 11.51 2.00
C SER A 122 3.32 12.37 3.25
N ARG A 123 3.03 13.67 3.15
CA ARG A 123 3.04 14.65 4.23
C ARG A 123 1.64 15.09 4.64
N CYS A 124 0.61 14.43 4.12
CA CYS A 124 -0.79 14.78 4.31
C CYS A 124 -1.14 16.19 3.77
N ARG A 125 -0.37 16.73 2.83
CA ARG A 125 -0.74 17.97 2.16
C ARG A 125 -1.75 17.66 1.06
N PRO A 126 -2.85 18.41 0.96
CA PRO A 126 -3.88 18.17 -0.03
C PRO A 126 -3.41 18.52 -1.44
N LEU A 127 -3.69 17.63 -2.39
CA LEU A 127 -3.42 17.79 -3.83
C LEU A 127 -4.70 18.05 -4.64
N ASP A 128 -5.86 17.99 -3.99
CA ASP A 128 -7.19 18.06 -4.60
C ASP A 128 -7.81 19.47 -4.63
N GLY A 129 -7.11 20.48 -4.10
CA GLY A 129 -7.62 21.85 -4.05
C GLY A 129 -8.77 22.07 -3.05
N LYS A 130 -9.13 21.08 -2.21
CA LYS A 130 -10.25 21.17 -1.26
C LYS A 130 -9.88 21.84 0.08
N GLY A 131 -8.75 22.53 0.15
CA GLY A 131 -8.22 23.14 1.37
C GLY A 131 -7.57 22.13 2.33
N GLU A 132 -7.09 22.60 3.48
CA GLU A 132 -6.37 21.77 4.45
C GLU A 132 -7.22 20.62 5.03
N VAL A 133 -6.60 19.49 5.32
CA VAL A 133 -7.25 18.40 6.07
C VAL A 133 -7.19 18.77 7.56
N LYS A 134 -8.34 18.78 8.23
CA LYS A 134 -8.41 19.03 9.67
C LYS A 134 -8.33 17.70 10.40
N THR A 135 -7.19 17.40 10.99
CA THR A 135 -7.02 16.22 11.85
C THR A 135 -6.42 16.65 13.18
N THR A 136 -6.98 16.19 14.29
CA THR A 136 -6.45 16.43 15.64
C THR A 136 -5.61 15.27 16.15
N GLU A 137 -5.70 14.11 15.50
CA GLU A 137 -5.01 12.89 15.89
C GLU A 137 -3.89 12.57 14.91
N VAL A 138 -2.83 11.98 15.46
CA VAL A 138 -1.67 11.51 14.70
C VAL A 138 -1.27 10.13 15.19
N ARG A 139 -0.61 9.34 14.33
CA ARG A 139 0.02 8.07 14.69
C ARG A 139 1.42 7.94 14.10
N PRO A 140 2.29 7.06 14.63
CA PRO A 140 3.58 6.82 14.00
C PRO A 140 3.46 6.32 12.55
N LEU A 141 4.31 6.82 11.64
CA LEU A 141 4.38 6.35 10.26
C LEU A 141 4.71 4.85 10.17
N HIS A 142 5.64 4.43 11.01
CA HIS A 142 6.05 3.04 11.15
C HIS A 142 5.30 2.39 12.33
N GLY A 143 4.14 1.82 12.02
CA GLY A 143 3.38 0.97 12.92
C GLY A 143 4.04 -0.41 13.15
N ARG A 144 3.49 -1.16 14.11
CA ARG A 144 3.87 -2.56 14.35
C ARG A 144 2.83 -3.48 13.72
N ALA A 145 3.30 -4.58 13.13
CA ALA A 145 2.41 -5.65 12.67
C ALA A 145 1.57 -6.19 13.85
N PRO A 146 0.31 -6.60 13.60
CA PRO A 146 -0.49 -7.28 14.61
C PRO A 146 0.23 -8.51 15.15
N ASN A 147 0.02 -8.83 16.43
CA ASN A 147 0.58 -10.05 17.01
C ASN A 147 0.00 -11.28 16.27
N PRO A 148 0.84 -12.18 15.71
CA PRO A 148 0.38 -13.35 14.97
C PRO A 148 -0.55 -14.28 15.75
N MET A 149 -0.46 -14.29 17.09
CA MET A 149 -1.27 -15.14 17.95
C MET A 149 -2.59 -14.49 18.40
N THR A 150 -2.76 -13.17 18.22
CA THR A 150 -4.01 -12.46 18.55
C THR A 150 -4.77 -12.02 17.30
N ARG A 151 -4.13 -11.98 16.13
CA ARG A 151 -4.83 -11.71 14.87
C ARG A 151 -5.83 -12.83 14.56
N ARG A 152 -7.03 -12.44 14.11
CA ARG A 152 -8.08 -13.38 13.69
C ARG A 152 -7.64 -14.14 12.43
N MET A 153 -8.18 -15.34 12.24
CA MET A 153 -7.98 -16.10 11.01
C MET A 153 -8.78 -15.50 9.85
N VAL A 154 -8.35 -15.80 8.63
CA VAL A 154 -9.06 -15.45 7.40
C VAL A 154 -10.09 -16.54 7.12
N GLU A 155 -11.36 -16.26 7.41
CA GLU A 155 -12.45 -17.26 7.38
C GLU A 155 -13.60 -16.89 6.43
N ARG A 156 -13.59 -15.65 5.92
CA ARG A 156 -14.69 -15.11 5.11
C ARG A 156 -14.17 -14.63 3.75
N PRO A 157 -14.96 -14.82 2.68
CA PRO A 157 -14.62 -14.24 1.40
C PRO A 157 -14.71 -12.72 1.48
N PHE A 158 -13.87 -12.06 0.69
CA PHE A 158 -13.87 -10.61 0.52
C PHE A 158 -14.19 -10.33 -0.96
N PRO A 159 -15.47 -10.15 -1.31
CA PRO A 159 -15.89 -9.88 -2.68
C PRO A 159 -15.19 -8.63 -3.24
N LEU A 160 -14.69 -8.75 -4.46
CA LEU A 160 -13.99 -7.68 -5.18
C LEU A 160 -14.82 -7.10 -6.33
N GLY A 161 -15.90 -7.77 -6.70
CA GLY A 161 -16.74 -7.38 -7.82
C GLY A 161 -16.17 -7.78 -9.17
N VAL A 162 -15.13 -8.63 -9.21
CA VAL A 162 -14.43 -9.05 -10.43
C VAL A 162 -14.57 -10.57 -10.59
N ARG A 163 -15.31 -11.04 -11.59
CA ARG A 163 -15.68 -12.45 -11.76
C ARG A 163 -14.51 -13.42 -11.70
N ALA A 164 -13.43 -13.12 -12.41
CA ALA A 164 -12.24 -13.95 -12.41
C ALA A 164 -11.61 -14.07 -11.01
N LEU A 165 -11.66 -13.00 -10.21
CA LEU A 165 -11.16 -13.00 -8.84
C LEU A 165 -12.12 -13.69 -7.89
N ASP A 166 -13.38 -13.28 -7.86
CA ASP A 166 -14.39 -13.80 -6.92
C ASP A 166 -14.74 -15.26 -7.18
N GLY A 167 -14.77 -15.68 -8.45
CA GLY A 167 -15.05 -17.06 -8.85
C GLY A 167 -13.83 -17.99 -8.72
N LEU A 168 -12.69 -17.62 -9.30
CA LEU A 168 -11.59 -18.58 -9.50
C LEU A 168 -10.38 -18.35 -8.59
N LEU A 169 -10.26 -17.17 -7.99
CA LEU A 169 -9.11 -16.75 -7.19
C LEU A 169 -9.58 -16.07 -5.89
N THR A 170 -10.66 -16.59 -5.29
CA THR A 170 -11.43 -15.87 -4.27
C THR A 170 -10.54 -15.35 -3.16
N CYS A 171 -10.70 -14.06 -2.88
CA CYS A 171 -9.93 -13.35 -1.89
C CYS A 171 -10.58 -13.51 -0.51
N GLY A 172 -9.76 -13.62 0.53
CA GLY A 172 -10.22 -13.65 1.91
C GLY A 172 -10.14 -12.27 2.57
N GLU A 173 -11.01 -12.02 3.55
CA GLU A 173 -10.95 -10.80 4.36
C GLU A 173 -9.62 -10.73 5.13
N GLY A 174 -8.86 -9.64 4.96
CA GLY A 174 -7.53 -9.50 5.55
C GLY A 174 -6.41 -10.20 4.78
N GLN A 175 -6.66 -10.70 3.57
CA GLN A 175 -5.62 -11.32 2.75
C GLN A 175 -4.68 -10.27 2.13
N ARG A 176 -3.40 -10.62 1.95
CA ARG A 176 -2.42 -9.82 1.20
C ARG A 176 -2.15 -10.48 -0.15
N ILE A 177 -2.30 -9.75 -1.24
CA ILE A 177 -2.23 -10.26 -2.60
C ILE A 177 -1.28 -9.40 -3.43
N GLY A 178 -0.37 -10.03 -4.18
CA GLY A 178 0.44 -9.34 -5.17
C GLY A 178 -0.22 -9.31 -6.55
N ILE A 179 -0.18 -8.17 -7.26
CA ILE A 179 -0.64 -8.06 -8.66
C ILE A 179 0.58 -7.85 -9.55
N TYR A 180 0.95 -8.87 -10.32
CA TYR A 180 2.16 -8.91 -11.12
C TYR A 180 1.81 -8.64 -12.58
N GLY A 181 2.48 -7.69 -13.21
CA GLY A 181 2.34 -7.51 -14.65
C GLY A 181 3.17 -6.38 -15.23
N GLU A 182 3.29 -6.41 -16.54
CA GLU A 182 4.01 -5.41 -17.33
C GLU A 182 3.31 -4.04 -17.30
N PRO A 183 4.06 -2.93 -17.43
CA PRO A 183 3.46 -1.63 -17.71
C PRO A 183 2.48 -1.71 -18.90
N GLY A 184 1.29 -1.13 -18.76
CA GLY A 184 0.24 -1.23 -19.78
C GLY A 184 -0.56 -2.54 -19.80
N GLY A 185 -0.27 -3.51 -18.92
CA GLY A 185 -1.00 -4.78 -18.83
C GLY A 185 -2.38 -4.71 -18.16
N GLY A 186 -2.98 -3.51 -18.01
CA GLY A 186 -4.30 -3.33 -17.39
C GLY A 186 -4.33 -3.26 -15.86
N LYS A 187 -3.19 -3.01 -15.19
CA LYS A 187 -3.11 -2.88 -13.72
C LYS A 187 -4.04 -1.80 -13.16
N SER A 188 -3.96 -0.58 -13.71
CA SER A 188 -4.75 0.56 -13.22
C SER A 188 -6.25 0.32 -13.41
N THR A 189 -6.65 -0.33 -14.50
CA THR A 189 -8.03 -0.77 -14.75
C THR A 189 -8.48 -1.81 -13.73
N LEU A 190 -7.64 -2.81 -13.42
CA LEU A 190 -7.99 -3.81 -12.39
C LEU A 190 -8.10 -3.18 -10.99
N ILE A 191 -7.18 -2.27 -10.64
CA ILE A 191 -7.26 -1.50 -9.40
C ILE A 191 -8.58 -0.73 -9.35
N SER A 192 -8.95 -0.03 -10.43
CA SER A 192 -10.23 0.70 -10.56
C SER A 192 -11.43 -0.20 -10.28
N GLN A 193 -11.48 -1.37 -10.92
CA GLN A 193 -12.55 -2.35 -10.70
C GLN A 193 -12.61 -2.82 -9.25
N ILE A 194 -11.45 -3.11 -8.63
CA ILE A 194 -11.40 -3.48 -7.21
C ILE A 194 -11.89 -2.31 -6.33
N VAL A 195 -11.49 -1.07 -6.59
CA VAL A 195 -11.96 0.08 -5.79
C VAL A 195 -13.46 0.29 -5.92
N LYS A 196 -14.06 0.03 -7.09
CA LYS A 196 -15.51 0.14 -7.30
C LYS A 196 -16.28 -1.05 -6.71
N GLY A 197 -15.76 -2.26 -6.84
CA GLY A 197 -16.47 -3.50 -6.49
C GLY A 197 -16.18 -4.06 -5.10
N ALA A 198 -15.07 -3.68 -4.45
CA ALA A 198 -14.70 -4.27 -3.17
C ALA A 198 -15.74 -4.01 -2.08
N ALA A 199 -16.06 -5.08 -1.34
CA ALA A 199 -16.89 -5.05 -0.15
C ALA A 199 -16.12 -4.48 1.07
N ALA A 200 -15.55 -3.28 0.90
CA ALA A 200 -14.80 -2.53 1.90
C ALA A 200 -15.60 -1.33 2.39
N ASP A 201 -15.42 -0.98 3.67
CA ASP A 201 -15.99 0.22 4.26
C ASP A 201 -15.13 1.46 3.91
N VAL A 202 -13.81 1.26 3.77
CA VAL A 202 -12.85 2.30 3.36
C VAL A 202 -11.87 1.73 2.34
N VAL A 203 -11.54 2.53 1.32
CA VAL A 203 -10.49 2.21 0.36
C VAL A 203 -9.31 3.17 0.51
N ILE A 204 -8.09 2.66 0.44
CA ILE A 204 -6.89 3.48 0.48
C ILE A 204 -6.03 3.10 -0.72
N VAL A 205 -5.71 4.08 -1.56
CA VAL A 205 -4.90 3.88 -2.76
C VAL A 205 -3.61 4.67 -2.61
N ALA A 206 -2.47 4.00 -2.68
CA ALA A 206 -1.15 4.62 -2.72
C ALA A 206 -0.60 4.58 -4.14
N LEU A 207 -0.34 5.74 -4.73
CA LEU A 207 0.26 5.89 -6.06
C LEU A 207 1.70 6.41 -5.90
N ILE A 208 2.68 5.59 -6.23
CA ILE A 208 4.10 5.78 -5.92
C ILE A 208 4.92 5.81 -7.20
N GLY A 209 5.59 6.92 -7.46
CA GLY A 209 6.51 7.09 -8.59
C GLY A 209 5.82 7.05 -9.96
N GLU A 210 4.51 7.24 -10.01
CA GLU A 210 3.74 7.38 -11.25
C GLU A 210 3.87 8.81 -11.81
N ARG A 211 3.58 8.97 -13.11
CA ARG A 211 3.61 10.30 -13.74
C ARG A 211 2.38 11.09 -13.30
N GLY A 212 2.51 12.41 -13.12
CA GLY A 212 1.39 13.26 -12.67
C GLY A 212 0.14 13.18 -13.55
N ARG A 213 0.31 12.99 -14.88
CA ARG A 213 -0.82 12.78 -15.81
C ARG A 213 -1.56 11.47 -15.54
N GLU A 214 -0.84 10.40 -15.20
CA GLU A 214 -1.39 9.06 -14.97
C GLU A 214 -2.13 9.03 -13.62
N VAL A 215 -1.61 9.74 -12.60
CA VAL A 215 -2.31 9.99 -11.34
C VAL A 215 -3.64 10.70 -11.58
N ARG A 216 -3.61 11.80 -12.34
CA ARG A 216 -4.83 12.59 -12.62
C ARG A 216 -5.86 11.76 -13.37
N GLU A 217 -5.43 11.04 -14.41
CA GLU A 217 -6.29 10.12 -15.16
C GLU A 217 -6.89 9.04 -14.25
N PHE A 218 -6.11 8.46 -13.35
CA PHE A 218 -6.60 7.49 -12.38
C PHE A 218 -7.67 8.08 -11.46
N VAL A 219 -7.44 9.24 -10.87
CA VAL A 219 -8.40 9.86 -9.94
C VAL A 219 -9.66 10.33 -10.67
N GLU A 220 -9.53 11.02 -11.80
CA GLU A 220 -10.66 11.65 -12.49
C GLU A 220 -11.46 10.66 -13.35
N ARG A 221 -10.81 9.70 -14.02
CA ARG A 221 -11.47 8.81 -14.99
C ARG A 221 -11.72 7.41 -14.44
N HIS A 222 -10.69 6.79 -13.88
CA HIS A 222 -10.80 5.40 -13.43
C HIS A 222 -11.61 5.32 -12.13
N LEU A 223 -11.19 6.07 -11.12
CA LEU A 223 -11.84 6.09 -9.81
C LEU A 223 -13.18 6.86 -9.85
N GLY A 224 -13.18 8.03 -10.48
CA GLY A 224 -14.33 8.92 -10.56
C GLY A 224 -14.77 9.47 -9.19
N GLU A 225 -15.83 10.27 -9.18
CA GLU A 225 -16.33 10.89 -7.94
C GLU A 225 -16.83 9.85 -6.94
N GLU A 226 -17.58 8.85 -7.41
CA GLU A 226 -18.20 7.84 -6.55
C GLU A 226 -17.15 6.93 -5.88
N GLY A 227 -16.15 6.48 -6.65
CA GLY A 227 -15.04 5.71 -6.09
C GLY A 227 -14.23 6.54 -5.09
N LEU A 228 -14.03 7.84 -5.38
CA LEU A 228 -13.27 8.73 -4.51
C LEU A 228 -13.98 8.99 -3.17
N ARG A 229 -15.31 9.08 -3.12
CA ARG A 229 -16.07 9.37 -1.87
C ARG A 229 -15.72 8.46 -0.70
N ARG A 230 -15.43 7.19 -0.97
CA ARG A 230 -15.02 6.20 0.06
C ARG A 230 -13.52 5.90 0.05
N ALA A 231 -12.74 6.63 -0.73
CA ALA A 231 -11.30 6.39 -0.90
C ALA A 231 -10.45 7.53 -0.31
N ILE A 232 -9.26 7.17 0.13
CA ILE A 232 -8.16 8.10 0.40
C ILE A 232 -7.06 7.80 -0.59
N VAL A 233 -6.65 8.79 -1.38
CA VAL A 233 -5.59 8.61 -2.37
C VAL A 233 -4.32 9.29 -1.88
N VAL A 234 -3.29 8.51 -1.56
CA VAL A 234 -1.96 9.00 -1.19
C VAL A 234 -1.08 8.96 -2.44
N VAL A 235 -0.48 10.09 -2.81
CA VAL A 235 0.24 10.23 -4.08
C VAL A 235 1.63 10.78 -3.85
N GLU A 236 2.62 10.10 -4.41
CA GLU A 236 3.97 10.64 -4.59
C GLU A 236 4.44 10.39 -6.01
N THR A 237 4.52 11.44 -6.82
CA THR A 237 4.86 11.33 -8.25
C THR A 237 6.36 11.08 -8.48
N SER A 238 6.71 10.69 -9.72
CA SER A 238 8.10 10.36 -10.07
C SER A 238 9.12 11.50 -9.89
N ASP A 239 8.67 12.76 -9.91
CA ASP A 239 9.50 13.96 -9.77
C ASP A 239 9.83 14.32 -8.31
N ARG A 240 9.20 13.64 -7.34
CA ARG A 240 9.40 13.86 -5.89
C ARG A 240 10.75 13.32 -5.42
N SER A 241 11.12 13.56 -4.17
CA SER A 241 12.35 12.96 -3.62
C SER A 241 12.18 11.44 -3.43
N ALA A 242 13.29 10.70 -3.39
CA ALA A 242 13.25 9.27 -3.08
C ALA A 242 12.62 9.02 -1.70
N THR A 243 12.87 9.91 -0.74
CA THR A 243 12.31 9.85 0.61
C THR A 243 10.81 10.02 0.62
N GLU A 244 10.28 11.01 -0.09
CA GLU A 244 8.84 11.22 -0.23
C GLU A 244 8.17 9.97 -0.82
N ARG A 245 8.71 9.45 -1.94
CA ARG A 245 8.21 8.19 -2.55
C ARG A 245 8.29 7.00 -1.60
N ALA A 246 9.36 6.86 -0.83
CA ALA A 246 9.51 5.77 0.13
C ALA A 246 8.52 5.88 1.31
N GLN A 247 8.14 7.09 1.72
CA GLN A 247 7.19 7.33 2.80
C GLN A 247 5.72 7.07 2.41
N CYS A 248 5.38 7.14 1.11
CA CYS A 248 4.01 6.96 0.61
C CYS A 248 3.38 5.61 1.03
N ALA A 249 4.14 4.52 0.91
CA ALA A 249 3.68 3.18 1.27
C ALA A 249 3.39 3.03 2.79
N PRO A 250 4.34 3.34 3.71
CA PRO A 250 4.08 3.37 5.14
C PRO A 250 2.94 4.32 5.55
N MET A 251 2.79 5.47 4.88
CA MET A 251 1.71 6.44 5.12
C MET A 251 0.35 5.79 4.84
N ALA A 252 0.16 5.23 3.65
CA ALA A 252 -1.09 4.56 3.29
C ALA A 252 -1.41 3.37 4.21
N THR A 253 -0.40 2.59 4.60
CA THR A 253 -0.57 1.50 5.57
C THR A 253 -0.96 2.02 6.95
N ALA A 254 -0.38 3.13 7.43
CA ALA A 254 -0.76 3.72 8.72
C ALA A 254 -2.21 4.23 8.72
N LEU A 255 -2.66 4.83 7.62
CA LEU A 255 -4.06 5.20 7.44
C LEU A 255 -4.97 3.96 7.49
N ALA A 256 -4.58 2.87 6.82
CA ALA A 256 -5.34 1.62 6.83
C ALA A 256 -5.44 0.99 8.23
N GLU A 257 -4.36 1.04 8.99
CA GLU A 257 -4.33 0.59 10.38
C GLU A 257 -5.31 1.35 11.27
N TYR A 258 -5.45 2.67 11.06
CA TYR A 258 -6.41 3.48 11.82
C TYR A 258 -7.84 2.99 11.61
N PHE A 259 -8.29 2.85 10.35
CA PHE A 259 -9.66 2.40 10.08
C PHE A 259 -9.88 0.94 10.52
N ARG A 260 -8.86 0.06 10.40
CA ARG A 260 -8.91 -1.30 10.95
C ARG A 260 -9.13 -1.31 12.46
N GLU A 261 -8.45 -0.43 13.19
CA GLU A 261 -8.58 -0.30 14.65
C GLU A 261 -9.96 0.24 15.05
N GLN A 262 -10.61 1.03 14.18
CA GLN A 262 -12.03 1.42 14.33
C GLN A 262 -13.02 0.28 14.03
N GLY A 263 -12.54 -0.92 13.68
CA GLY A 263 -13.38 -2.07 13.37
C GLY A 263 -13.84 -2.18 11.92
N LEU A 264 -13.30 -1.35 11.03
CA LEU A 264 -13.71 -1.30 9.63
C LEU A 264 -12.92 -2.28 8.77
N ARG A 265 -13.53 -2.66 7.64
CA ARG A 265 -12.91 -3.45 6.57
C ARG A 265 -12.27 -2.50 5.57
N VAL A 266 -10.95 -2.58 5.44
CA VAL A 266 -10.17 -1.67 4.58
C VAL A 266 -9.63 -2.43 3.38
N ALA A 267 -9.81 -1.87 2.18
CA ALA A 267 -9.07 -2.29 1.00
C ALA A 267 -7.87 -1.36 0.81
N LEU A 268 -6.64 -1.89 0.91
CA LEU A 268 -5.40 -1.14 0.68
C LEU A 268 -4.81 -1.53 -0.67
N LEU A 269 -4.72 -0.59 -1.61
CA LEU A 269 -4.12 -0.80 -2.92
C LEU A 269 -2.85 0.03 -3.03
N LEU A 270 -1.71 -0.62 -3.28
CA LEU A 270 -0.41 0.01 -3.36
C LEU A 270 0.19 -0.19 -4.75
N ASP A 271 0.25 0.91 -5.52
CA ASP A 271 0.77 0.95 -6.88
C ASP A 271 2.00 1.88 -6.97
N SER A 272 3.23 1.39 -6.92
CA SER A 272 3.62 -0.02 -6.85
C SER A 272 4.69 -0.29 -5.81
N LEU A 273 4.72 -1.55 -5.35
CA LEU A 273 5.76 -2.06 -4.48
C LEU A 273 7.15 -1.95 -5.15
N THR A 274 7.19 -2.12 -6.48
CA THR A 274 8.42 -1.92 -7.27
C THR A 274 8.96 -0.49 -7.15
N ARG A 275 8.08 0.51 -7.20
CA ARG A 275 8.47 1.93 -7.10
C ARG A 275 8.91 2.30 -5.68
N PHE A 276 8.24 1.75 -4.66
CA PHE A 276 8.68 1.84 -3.27
C PHE A 276 10.11 1.26 -3.10
N CYS A 277 10.35 0.03 -3.56
CA CYS A 277 11.68 -0.60 -3.46
C CYS A 277 12.76 0.14 -4.25
N ARG A 278 12.43 0.73 -5.41
CA ARG A 278 13.37 1.57 -6.17
C ARG A 278 13.74 2.85 -5.42
N ALA A 279 12.77 3.48 -4.76
CA ALA A 279 13.02 4.65 -3.91
C ALA A 279 13.92 4.29 -2.71
N MET A 280 13.64 3.17 -2.03
CA MET A 280 14.50 2.64 -0.96
C MET A 280 15.91 2.31 -1.46
N ARG A 281 16.05 1.74 -2.67
CA ARG A 281 17.35 1.50 -3.30
C ARG A 281 18.13 2.79 -3.52
N GLU A 282 17.49 3.85 -4.01
CA GLU A 282 18.15 5.16 -4.21
C GLU A 282 18.69 5.70 -2.87
N ILE A 283 17.90 5.60 -1.79
CA ILE A 283 18.30 6.03 -0.44
C ILE A 283 19.48 5.17 0.07
N GLY A 284 19.35 3.84 0.02
CA GLY A 284 20.36 2.91 0.54
C GLY A 284 21.69 2.99 -0.21
N LEU A 285 21.67 3.08 -1.54
CA LEU A 285 22.90 3.25 -2.34
C LEU A 285 23.57 4.60 -2.05
N ALA A 286 22.79 5.66 -1.91
CA ALA A 286 23.34 6.96 -1.52
C ALA A 286 23.99 6.86 -0.12
N ALA A 287 23.37 6.11 0.81
CA ALA A 287 23.87 5.89 2.16
C ALA A 287 25.12 4.99 2.22
N GLY A 288 25.58 4.46 1.07
CA GLY A 288 26.76 3.63 0.96
C GLY A 288 26.50 2.14 1.18
N GLU A 289 25.24 1.69 1.21
CA GLU A 289 24.94 0.25 1.25
C GLU A 289 25.40 -0.45 -0.04
N PRO A 290 25.97 -1.66 0.06
CA PRO A 290 26.40 -2.40 -1.11
C PRO A 290 25.20 -2.89 -1.94
N PRO A 291 25.25 -2.78 -3.28
CA PRO A 291 24.26 -3.39 -4.16
C PRO A 291 24.42 -4.92 -4.16
N THR A 292 23.52 -5.66 -3.52
CA THR A 292 23.63 -7.12 -3.40
C THR A 292 22.85 -7.84 -4.51
N ARG A 293 21.54 -8.05 -4.33
CA ARG A 293 20.69 -8.80 -5.27
C ARG A 293 20.24 -7.88 -6.41
N ARG A 294 20.83 -8.07 -7.60
CA ARG A 294 20.54 -7.30 -8.83
C ARG A 294 20.48 -5.77 -8.59
N GLY A 295 21.41 -5.26 -7.79
CA GLY A 295 21.51 -3.83 -7.53
C GLY A 295 20.66 -3.30 -6.37
N PHE A 296 19.87 -4.14 -5.68
CA PHE A 296 19.13 -3.74 -4.48
C PHE A 296 19.97 -3.91 -3.20
N PRO A 297 20.04 -2.89 -2.33
CA PRO A 297 20.62 -3.00 -1.00
C PRO A 297 19.86 -3.97 -0.08
N PRO A 298 20.52 -4.51 0.97
CA PRO A 298 19.87 -5.34 1.99
C PRO A 298 18.68 -4.66 2.69
N SER A 299 18.75 -3.34 2.91
CA SER A 299 17.68 -2.59 3.58
C SER A 299 16.32 -2.69 2.88
N VAL A 300 16.30 -2.84 1.56
CA VAL A 300 15.08 -3.03 0.77
C VAL A 300 14.36 -4.32 1.17
N PHE A 301 15.10 -5.42 1.24
CA PHE A 301 14.55 -6.74 1.59
C PHE A 301 14.20 -6.83 3.08
N ALA A 302 14.90 -6.10 3.94
CA ALA A 302 14.56 -6.00 5.36
C ALA A 302 13.26 -5.19 5.58
N ALA A 303 13.01 -4.15 4.76
CA ALA A 303 11.83 -3.29 4.89
C ALA A 303 10.54 -3.95 4.38
N LEU A 304 10.64 -4.82 3.36
CA LEU A 304 9.48 -5.45 2.72
C LEU A 304 8.58 -6.23 3.69
N PRO A 305 9.08 -7.19 4.51
CA PRO A 305 8.25 -7.88 5.50
C PRO A 305 7.62 -6.91 6.49
N GLY A 306 8.38 -5.92 6.98
CA GLY A 306 7.90 -4.92 7.94
C GLY A 306 6.76 -4.05 7.40
N LEU A 307 6.70 -3.83 6.09
CA LEU A 307 5.59 -3.14 5.44
C LEU A 307 4.39 -4.07 5.19
N LEU A 308 4.63 -5.27 4.63
CA LEU A 308 3.59 -6.18 4.18
C LEU A 308 2.86 -6.89 5.34
N GLU A 309 3.55 -7.21 6.44
CA GLU A 309 2.96 -7.85 7.63
C GLU A 309 2.07 -6.91 8.45
N ARG A 310 2.06 -5.61 8.15
CA ARG A 310 1.16 -4.65 8.81
C ARG A 310 -0.29 -4.77 8.34
N ALA A 311 -0.50 -5.20 7.10
CA ALA A 311 -1.81 -5.56 6.59
C ALA A 311 -2.26 -6.93 7.10
N GLY A 312 -3.57 -7.16 7.16
CA GLY A 312 -4.11 -8.38 7.72
C GLY A 312 -5.35 -8.19 8.58
N MET A 313 -5.86 -9.30 9.09
CA MET A 313 -6.87 -9.31 10.14
C MET A 313 -6.36 -8.61 11.40
N GLY A 314 -7.16 -7.69 11.92
CA GLY A 314 -6.98 -7.13 13.26
C GLY A 314 -7.90 -7.82 14.27
N GLU A 315 -7.89 -7.32 15.51
CA GLU A 315 -8.82 -7.78 16.56
C GLU A 315 -10.27 -7.43 16.26
N ARG A 316 -10.52 -6.27 15.62
CA ARG A 316 -11.86 -5.74 15.33
C ARG A 316 -12.16 -5.59 13.84
N GLY A 317 -11.27 -4.95 13.09
CA GLY A 317 -11.38 -4.76 11.63
C GLY A 317 -10.40 -5.63 10.83
N SER A 318 -10.23 -5.30 9.55
CA SER A 318 -9.32 -6.00 8.63
C SER A 318 -8.71 -5.04 7.59
N ILE A 319 -7.53 -5.40 7.08
CA ILE A 319 -6.91 -4.76 5.91
C ILE A 319 -6.66 -5.85 4.88
N THR A 320 -7.48 -5.88 3.82
CA THR A 320 -7.22 -6.68 2.62
C THR A 320 -6.34 -5.84 1.69
N ALA A 321 -5.14 -6.32 1.36
CA ALA A 321 -4.14 -5.51 0.67
C ALA A 321 -3.74 -6.07 -0.69
N PHE A 322 -3.59 -5.17 -1.67
CA PHE A 322 -3.19 -5.45 -3.04
C PHE A 322 -1.91 -4.67 -3.35
N TYR A 323 -0.83 -5.38 -3.63
CA TYR A 323 0.48 -4.78 -3.92
C TYR A 323 0.84 -5.03 -5.37
N THR A 324 0.87 -3.98 -6.20
CA THR A 324 1.30 -4.17 -7.58
C THR A 324 2.82 -4.30 -7.66
N VAL A 325 3.27 -5.17 -8.56
CA VAL A 325 4.69 -5.38 -8.86
C VAL A 325 4.87 -5.30 -10.37
N LEU A 326 5.74 -4.40 -10.79
CA LEU A 326 6.10 -4.20 -12.19
C LEU A 326 7.14 -5.25 -12.58
N VAL A 327 6.73 -6.22 -13.38
CA VAL A 327 7.60 -7.30 -13.87
C VAL A 327 7.41 -7.49 -15.38
N GLU A 328 8.42 -8.07 -16.04
CA GLU A 328 8.28 -8.64 -17.38
C GLU A 328 7.85 -10.11 -17.26
N GLY A 329 6.90 -10.54 -18.10
CA GLY A 329 6.37 -11.90 -18.05
C GLY A 329 5.83 -12.32 -16.67
N ASP A 330 6.23 -13.49 -16.20
CA ASP A 330 5.86 -14.05 -14.90
C ASP A 330 6.75 -13.56 -13.75
N GLY A 331 7.63 -12.58 -13.97
CA GLY A 331 8.54 -12.05 -12.95
C GLY A 331 9.62 -13.00 -12.44
N THR A 332 9.89 -14.11 -13.14
CA THR A 332 11.02 -14.98 -12.83
C THR A 332 12.34 -14.20 -12.87
N GLY A 333 13.12 -14.27 -11.79
CA GLY A 333 14.39 -13.54 -11.66
C GLY A 333 14.26 -12.08 -11.21
N ASP A 334 13.06 -11.51 -11.08
CA ASP A 334 12.90 -10.20 -10.46
C ASP A 334 12.97 -10.34 -8.93
N PRO A 335 13.93 -9.70 -8.24
CA PRO A 335 14.15 -9.91 -6.81
C PRO A 335 13.01 -9.37 -5.94
N ILE A 336 12.28 -8.35 -6.41
CA ILE A 336 11.12 -7.81 -5.69
C ILE A 336 9.95 -8.76 -5.87
N ALA A 337 9.77 -9.33 -7.06
CA ALA A 337 8.72 -10.29 -7.32
C ALA A 337 8.91 -11.57 -6.52
N GLU A 338 10.13 -12.12 -6.51
CA GLU A 338 10.49 -13.31 -5.72
C GLU A 338 10.25 -13.09 -4.23
N GLU A 339 10.79 -12.01 -3.66
CA GLU A 339 10.66 -11.73 -2.23
C GLU A 339 9.19 -11.47 -1.84
N SER A 340 8.48 -10.64 -2.61
CA SER A 340 7.07 -10.33 -2.33
C SER A 340 6.18 -11.58 -2.39
N ARG A 341 6.39 -12.49 -3.36
CA ARG A 341 5.64 -13.76 -3.46
C ARG A 341 5.85 -14.68 -2.26
N GLY A 342 7.03 -14.61 -1.64
CA GLY A 342 7.32 -15.34 -0.40
C GLY A 342 6.48 -14.83 0.79
N ILE A 343 6.19 -13.53 0.81
CA ILE A 343 5.56 -12.85 1.94
C ILE A 343 4.01 -12.79 1.80
N VAL A 344 3.50 -12.53 0.60
CA VAL A 344 2.04 -12.39 0.38
C VAL A 344 1.30 -13.74 0.38
N ASP A 345 0.00 -13.69 0.62
CA ASP A 345 -0.88 -14.86 0.75
C ASP A 345 -1.51 -15.29 -0.60
N GLY A 346 -1.09 -14.68 -1.71
CA GLY A 346 -1.63 -14.95 -3.03
C GLY A 346 -1.08 -13.99 -4.08
N HIS A 347 -1.28 -14.32 -5.35
CA HIS A 347 -0.88 -13.46 -6.46
C HIS A 347 -1.82 -13.56 -7.66
N ILE A 348 -1.93 -12.45 -8.37
CA ILE A 348 -2.66 -12.29 -9.62
C ILE A 348 -1.62 -11.94 -10.69
N VAL A 349 -1.56 -12.70 -11.77
CA VAL A 349 -0.67 -12.46 -12.92
C VAL A 349 -1.48 -11.83 -14.05
N LEU A 350 -1.03 -10.69 -14.54
CA LEU A 350 -1.60 -10.03 -15.71
C LEU A 350 -0.79 -10.40 -16.96
N SER A 351 -1.45 -11.08 -17.90
CA SER A 351 -0.84 -11.57 -19.12
C SER A 351 -0.92 -10.56 -20.26
N ARG A 352 0.24 -10.23 -20.81
CA ARG A 352 0.34 -9.43 -22.04
C ARG A 352 -0.32 -10.12 -23.23
N ALA A 353 -0.29 -11.45 -23.30
CA ALA A 353 -0.93 -12.19 -24.38
C ALA A 353 -2.46 -12.03 -24.35
N LEU A 354 -3.06 -12.01 -23.15
CA LEU A 354 -4.49 -11.73 -22.97
C LEU A 354 -4.81 -10.28 -23.36
N ALA A 355 -4.02 -9.31 -22.87
CA ALA A 355 -4.20 -7.90 -23.20
C ALA A 355 -4.11 -7.63 -24.71
N ALA A 356 -3.15 -8.26 -25.41
CA ALA A 356 -3.00 -8.15 -26.86
C ALA A 356 -4.19 -8.71 -27.65
N ARG A 357 -4.95 -9.64 -27.05
CA ARG A 357 -6.19 -10.20 -27.62
C ARG A 357 -7.45 -9.45 -27.15
N SER A 358 -7.29 -8.26 -26.57
CA SER A 358 -8.39 -7.46 -25.97
C SER A 358 -9.21 -8.23 -24.94
N HIS A 359 -8.57 -9.15 -24.20
CA HIS A 359 -9.19 -9.84 -23.08
C HIS A 359 -8.91 -9.05 -21.80
N PHE A 360 -9.93 -8.35 -21.29
CA PHE A 360 -9.87 -7.60 -20.05
C PHE A 360 -10.92 -8.08 -19.04
N PRO A 361 -10.57 -8.17 -17.74
CA PRO A 361 -9.24 -7.99 -17.18
C PRO A 361 -8.24 -9.03 -17.71
N ALA A 362 -6.98 -8.65 -17.88
CA ALA A 362 -5.96 -9.51 -18.49
C ALA A 362 -5.40 -10.55 -17.51
N ILE A 363 -6.25 -11.13 -16.66
CA ILE A 363 -5.85 -12.04 -15.58
C ILE A 363 -5.57 -13.44 -16.15
N ASP A 364 -4.36 -13.93 -15.97
CA ASP A 364 -4.03 -15.33 -16.23
C ASP A 364 -4.37 -16.16 -15.00
N VAL A 365 -5.54 -16.79 -15.03
CA VAL A 365 -6.05 -17.58 -13.90
C VAL A 365 -5.19 -18.82 -13.63
N LEU A 366 -4.54 -19.39 -14.65
CA LEU A 366 -3.72 -20.59 -14.49
C LEU A 366 -2.38 -20.27 -13.80
N GLN A 367 -1.85 -19.06 -14.03
CA GLN A 367 -0.64 -18.58 -13.36
C GLN A 367 -0.92 -17.80 -12.06
N SER A 368 -2.19 -17.58 -11.72
CA SER A 368 -2.59 -16.87 -10.51
C SER A 368 -3.00 -17.84 -9.41
N ARG A 369 -2.92 -17.41 -8.15
CA ARG A 369 -3.31 -18.23 -7.00
C ARG A 369 -3.72 -17.40 -5.80
N SER A 370 -4.85 -17.74 -5.17
CA SER A 370 -5.16 -17.35 -3.79
C SER A 370 -4.86 -18.51 -2.86
N ARG A 371 -3.99 -18.33 -1.85
CA ARG A 371 -3.65 -19.43 -0.90
C ARG A 371 -4.73 -19.65 0.16
N VAL A 372 -5.66 -18.71 0.33
CA VAL A 372 -6.73 -18.78 1.34
C VAL A 372 -8.08 -19.17 0.75
N MET A 373 -8.22 -19.24 -0.58
CA MET A 373 -9.48 -19.55 -1.25
C MET A 373 -10.17 -20.77 -0.65
N ASP A 374 -9.43 -21.88 -0.46
CA ASP A 374 -10.00 -23.12 0.07
C ASP A 374 -10.62 -22.99 1.47
N ALA A 375 -10.15 -22.03 2.27
CA ALA A 375 -10.64 -21.77 3.61
C ALA A 375 -11.85 -20.82 3.65
N VAL A 376 -12.08 -20.04 2.59
CA VAL A 376 -13.11 -18.99 2.57
C VAL A 376 -14.29 -19.27 1.64
N VAL A 377 -14.23 -20.37 0.87
CA VAL A 377 -15.31 -20.78 -0.05
C VAL A 377 -15.89 -22.14 0.33
N SER A 378 -17.12 -22.39 -0.12
CA SER A 378 -17.78 -23.69 0.04
C SER A 378 -17.08 -24.79 -0.77
N GLU A 379 -17.30 -26.05 -0.40
CA GLU A 379 -16.75 -27.18 -1.16
C GLU A 379 -17.28 -27.24 -2.60
N THR A 380 -18.53 -26.86 -2.83
CA THR A 380 -19.15 -26.81 -4.16
C THR A 380 -18.48 -25.75 -5.04
N HIS A 381 -18.27 -24.55 -4.51
CA HIS A 381 -17.52 -23.49 -5.18
C HIS A 381 -16.10 -23.97 -5.52
N ARG A 382 -15.39 -24.56 -4.54
CA ARG A 382 -14.02 -25.06 -4.74
C ARG A 382 -13.94 -26.08 -5.88
N LYS A 383 -14.86 -27.04 -5.93
CA LYS A 383 -14.93 -28.06 -6.99
C LYS A 383 -15.21 -27.44 -8.35
N ALA A 384 -16.17 -26.52 -8.44
CA ALA A 384 -16.46 -25.79 -9.66
C ALA A 384 -15.24 -25.00 -10.16
N ALA A 385 -14.58 -24.22 -9.29
CA ALA A 385 -13.39 -23.45 -9.66
C ALA A 385 -12.23 -24.35 -10.11
N SER A 386 -12.02 -25.51 -9.47
CA SER A 386 -11.02 -26.49 -9.91
C SER A 386 -11.32 -27.01 -11.30
N PHE A 387 -12.56 -27.44 -11.55
CA PHE A 387 -12.95 -27.99 -12.84
C PHE A 387 -12.92 -26.93 -13.95
N PHE A 388 -13.26 -25.68 -13.65
CA PHE A 388 -13.10 -24.55 -14.58
C PHE A 388 -11.63 -24.41 -15.01
N ARG A 389 -10.70 -24.44 -14.05
CA ARG A 389 -9.25 -24.37 -14.34
C ARG A 389 -8.78 -25.58 -15.14
N ASP A 390 -9.30 -26.77 -14.86
CA ASP A 390 -8.98 -27.98 -15.63
C ASP A 390 -9.38 -27.82 -17.10
N LEU A 391 -10.59 -27.29 -17.37
CA LEU A 391 -11.04 -27.01 -18.74
C LEU A 391 -10.15 -25.96 -19.42
N LEU A 392 -9.79 -24.87 -18.74
CA LEU A 392 -8.86 -23.87 -19.27
C LEU A 392 -7.49 -24.46 -19.60
N ALA A 393 -6.94 -25.31 -18.71
CA ALA A 393 -5.65 -25.95 -18.90
C ALA A 393 -5.67 -26.91 -20.10
N ARG A 394 -6.71 -27.74 -20.22
CA ARG A 394 -6.88 -28.64 -21.36
C ARG A 394 -7.01 -27.89 -22.68
N TYR A 395 -7.77 -26.80 -22.70
CA TYR A 395 -7.84 -25.95 -23.89
C TYR A 395 -6.46 -25.36 -24.24
N ALA A 396 -5.70 -24.88 -23.25
CA ALA A 396 -4.37 -24.31 -23.48
C ALA A 396 -3.39 -25.34 -24.06
N GLU A 397 -3.43 -26.60 -23.60
CA GLU A 397 -2.62 -27.71 -24.12
C GLU A 397 -2.91 -28.02 -25.60
N CYS A 398 -4.16 -27.83 -26.06
CA CYS A 398 -4.57 -28.15 -27.43
C CYS A 398 -4.82 -26.94 -28.34
N GLU A 399 -4.72 -25.70 -27.85
CA GLU A 399 -5.01 -24.46 -28.60
C GLU A 399 -4.22 -24.42 -29.92
N PHE A 400 -2.95 -24.83 -29.90
CA PHE A 400 -2.12 -24.90 -31.11
C PHE A 400 -2.69 -25.87 -32.16
N LEU A 401 -3.06 -27.09 -31.75
CA LEU A 401 -3.60 -28.12 -32.65
C LEU A 401 -4.93 -27.69 -33.27
N ILE A 402 -5.76 -26.97 -32.52
CA ILE A 402 -7.01 -26.40 -33.02
C ILE A 402 -6.72 -25.34 -34.08
N ASN A 403 -5.78 -24.42 -33.81
CA ASN A 403 -5.44 -23.33 -34.72
C ASN A 403 -4.84 -23.82 -36.05
N VAL A 404 -4.13 -24.96 -36.06
CA VAL A 404 -3.61 -25.58 -37.29
C VAL A 404 -4.59 -26.55 -37.96
N GLY A 405 -5.77 -26.79 -37.37
CA GLY A 405 -6.81 -27.64 -37.93
C GLY A 405 -6.60 -29.15 -37.74
N GLU A 406 -5.67 -29.55 -36.87
CA GLU A 406 -5.28 -30.95 -36.63
C GLU A 406 -6.05 -31.59 -35.46
N TYR A 407 -6.80 -30.80 -34.70
CA TYR A 407 -7.64 -31.31 -33.61
C TYR A 407 -8.84 -32.13 -34.14
N LYS A 408 -9.02 -33.34 -33.59
CA LYS A 408 -10.15 -34.24 -33.91
C LYS A 408 -10.93 -34.56 -32.65
N GLN A 409 -12.24 -34.31 -32.69
CA GLN A 409 -13.17 -34.65 -31.62
C GLN A 409 -13.27 -36.17 -31.42
N GLY A 410 -13.52 -36.61 -30.19
CA GLY A 410 -13.76 -38.01 -29.81
C GLY A 410 -12.54 -38.72 -29.22
N GLY A 411 -11.38 -38.06 -29.16
CA GLY A 411 -10.16 -38.63 -28.58
C GLY A 411 -10.14 -38.59 -27.05
N ASP A 412 -10.45 -37.43 -26.47
CA ASP A 412 -10.52 -37.21 -25.03
C ASP A 412 -11.78 -36.41 -24.67
N PRO A 413 -12.78 -37.00 -23.98
CA PRO A 413 -14.02 -36.31 -23.63
C PRO A 413 -13.81 -35.01 -22.85
N LEU A 414 -12.76 -34.91 -22.04
CA LEU A 414 -12.48 -33.71 -21.26
C LEU A 414 -11.95 -32.58 -22.14
N THR A 415 -11.01 -32.88 -23.04
CA THR A 415 -10.53 -31.94 -24.05
C THR A 415 -11.67 -31.50 -24.96
N ASP A 416 -12.53 -32.42 -25.41
CA ASP A 416 -13.70 -32.08 -26.24
C ASP A 416 -14.64 -31.10 -25.52
N ARG A 417 -14.88 -31.33 -24.22
CA ARG A 417 -15.66 -30.42 -23.38
C ARG A 417 -14.98 -29.05 -23.24
N ALA A 418 -13.66 -29.02 -23.05
CA ALA A 418 -12.91 -27.78 -22.95
C ALA A 418 -13.00 -26.95 -24.24
N VAL A 419 -12.84 -27.60 -25.40
CA VAL A 419 -12.96 -26.95 -26.71
C VAL A 419 -14.37 -26.43 -26.95
N ALA A 420 -15.41 -27.21 -26.60
CA ALA A 420 -16.80 -26.80 -26.77
C ALA A 420 -17.19 -25.61 -25.86
N SER A 421 -16.67 -25.56 -24.64
CA SER A 421 -17.05 -24.56 -23.63
C SER A 421 -16.19 -23.29 -23.62
N ILE A 422 -15.05 -23.26 -24.33
CA ILE A 422 -14.06 -22.17 -24.22
C ILE A 422 -14.63 -20.77 -24.47
N GLY A 423 -15.61 -20.63 -25.37
CA GLY A 423 -16.27 -19.36 -25.65
C GLY A 423 -16.94 -18.78 -24.40
N GLU A 424 -17.72 -19.61 -23.71
CA GLU A 424 -18.42 -19.23 -22.48
C GLU A 424 -17.45 -19.02 -21.31
N LEU A 425 -16.39 -19.84 -21.20
CA LEU A 425 -15.37 -19.66 -20.18
C LEU A 425 -14.65 -18.31 -20.36
N LYS A 426 -14.27 -17.96 -21.59
CA LYS A 426 -13.65 -16.66 -21.90
C LYS A 426 -14.61 -15.49 -21.65
N GLU A 427 -15.89 -15.66 -21.92
CA GLU A 427 -16.89 -14.63 -21.63
C GLU A 427 -17.05 -14.40 -20.14
N PHE A 428 -17.07 -15.46 -19.33
CA PHE A 428 -17.08 -15.35 -17.87
C PHE A 428 -15.86 -14.58 -17.33
N LEU A 429 -14.68 -14.82 -17.91
CA LEU A 429 -13.43 -14.18 -17.49
C LEU A 429 -13.30 -12.73 -17.95
N ARG A 430 -14.03 -12.33 -18.99
CA ARG A 430 -14.06 -10.95 -19.48
C ARG A 430 -15.04 -10.13 -18.66
N GLN A 431 -14.65 -8.91 -18.33
CA GLN A 431 -15.49 -7.98 -17.58
C GLN A 431 -15.10 -6.55 -17.94
N SER A 432 -16.09 -5.70 -18.20
CA SER A 432 -15.82 -4.28 -18.50
C SER A 432 -15.38 -3.50 -17.26
N GLU A 433 -14.75 -2.34 -17.44
CA GLU A 433 -14.19 -1.56 -16.32
C GLU A 433 -15.27 -1.05 -15.35
N ASP A 434 -16.46 -0.71 -15.85
CA ASP A 434 -17.56 -0.16 -15.06
C ASP A 434 -18.57 -1.23 -14.59
N GLU A 435 -18.38 -2.47 -15.03
CA GLU A 435 -19.19 -3.60 -14.59
C GLU A 435 -18.67 -4.12 -13.25
N VAL A 436 -19.59 -4.27 -12.30
CA VAL A 436 -19.36 -4.89 -11.00
C VAL A 436 -20.25 -6.11 -10.92
N SER A 437 -19.68 -7.27 -10.61
CA SER A 437 -20.41 -8.53 -10.51
C SER A 437 -20.69 -8.87 -9.06
N ASP A 438 -21.93 -9.24 -8.72
CA ASP A 438 -22.24 -9.75 -7.39
C ASP A 438 -21.56 -11.10 -7.12
N PHE A 439 -21.19 -11.37 -5.87
CA PHE A 439 -20.46 -12.58 -5.49
C PHE A 439 -21.28 -13.85 -5.74
N GLU A 440 -22.54 -13.89 -5.31
CA GLU A 440 -23.41 -15.06 -5.44
C GLU A 440 -23.77 -15.30 -6.91
N GLU A 441 -24.01 -14.23 -7.67
CA GLU A 441 -24.23 -14.33 -9.12
C GLU A 441 -23.00 -14.88 -9.85
N THR A 442 -21.80 -14.42 -9.48
CA THR A 442 -20.53 -14.90 -10.03
C THR A 442 -20.36 -16.40 -9.77
N VAL A 443 -20.56 -16.84 -8.53
CA VAL A 443 -20.44 -18.25 -8.15
C VAL A 443 -21.50 -19.10 -8.84
N GLY A 444 -22.73 -18.61 -8.94
CA GLY A 444 -23.82 -19.25 -9.64
C GLY A 444 -23.55 -19.43 -11.13
N TRP A 445 -23.01 -18.40 -11.81
CA TRP A 445 -22.62 -18.50 -13.22
C TRP A 445 -21.47 -19.48 -13.43
N MET A 446 -20.40 -19.36 -12.66
CA MET A 446 -19.27 -20.29 -12.72
C MET A 446 -19.72 -21.74 -12.54
N SER A 447 -20.59 -22.00 -11.55
CA SER A 447 -21.10 -23.34 -11.27
C SER A 447 -21.83 -23.94 -12.47
N ARG A 448 -22.68 -23.15 -13.16
CA ARG A 448 -23.41 -23.59 -14.36
C ARG A 448 -22.47 -23.99 -15.50
N LEU A 449 -21.37 -23.28 -15.70
CA LEU A 449 -20.38 -23.60 -16.74
C LEU A 449 -19.64 -24.92 -16.46
N THR A 450 -19.56 -25.29 -15.18
CA THR A 450 -18.86 -26.50 -14.72
C THR A 450 -19.76 -27.67 -14.35
N SER A 451 -21.09 -27.49 -14.48
CA SER A 451 -22.10 -28.50 -14.10
C SER A 451 -22.14 -29.71 -15.01
#